data_AF-A0A975T1F4-F1
#
_entry.id   AF-A0A975T1F4-F1
#
_cell.length_a   1.000
_cell.length_b   1.000
_cell.length_c   1.000
_cell.angle_alpha   90.00
_cell.angle_beta   90.00
_cell.angle_gamma   90.00
#
_symmetry.space_group_name_H-M   'P 1'
#
loop_
_entity.id
_entity.type
_entity.pdbx_description
1 polymer ?
#
loop_
_entity_poly.entity_id
_entity_poly.type
_entity_poly.pdbx_seq_one_letter_code
_entity_poly.pdbx_strand_id
1 'polypeptide(L)'
;MTPVLPLALGLGPPEIILIIVVVVLLFGAKKLPELARGSGRALRIFKAETKGLLDDDDDVKDSEKTEAQLQLDAQRRAEAAQRLETPVQQPVHPVHPVHPVQPVQPPVEQPRPDSDR
;
A
#
# COMPACT_ATOMS: atom_id res chain seq x y z
N MET A 1 38.33 -44.68 -3.12
CA MET A 1 39.22 -43.50 -3.04
C MET A 1 38.42 -42.27 -3.48
N THR A 2 37.43 -41.86 -2.69
CA THR A 2 36.62 -40.67 -3.01
C THR A 2 37.27 -39.46 -2.34
N PRO A 3 37.83 -38.51 -3.11
CA PRO A 3 38.41 -37.30 -2.55
C PRO A 3 37.28 -36.40 -2.04
N VAL A 4 37.06 -36.45 -0.73
CA VAL A 4 36.28 -35.44 -0.02
C VAL A 4 37.17 -34.21 0.16
N LEU A 5 36.85 -33.13 -0.57
CA LEU A 5 36.79 -31.73 -0.13
C LEU A 5 36.97 -30.78 -1.33
N PRO A 6 35.99 -29.89 -1.53
CA PRO A 6 36.35 -28.48 -1.64
C PRO A 6 35.44 -27.64 -0.73
N LEU A 7 35.98 -27.23 0.41
CA LEU A 7 35.38 -26.33 1.42
C LEU A 7 35.15 -24.88 0.91
N ALA A 8 35.09 -24.63 -0.40
CA ALA A 8 35.34 -23.29 -0.92
C ALA A 8 34.09 -22.49 -1.31
N LEU A 9 32.99 -23.06 -1.79
CA LEU A 9 31.95 -22.24 -2.47
C LEU A 9 30.49 -22.71 -2.36
N GLY A 10 30.14 -23.46 -1.33
CA GLY A 10 28.73 -23.76 -1.06
C GLY A 10 28.55 -24.47 0.27
N LEU A 11 27.82 -23.84 1.19
CA LEU A 11 27.29 -24.53 2.36
C LEU A 11 26.26 -25.55 1.87
N GLY A 12 26.72 -26.77 1.60
CA GLY A 12 25.86 -27.85 1.19
C GLY A 12 25.09 -28.43 2.39
N PRO A 13 24.06 -29.24 2.11
CA PRO A 13 23.42 -30.06 3.14
C PRO A 13 24.41 -30.85 4.04
N PRO A 14 25.51 -31.46 3.54
CA PRO A 14 26.43 -32.19 4.42
C PRO A 14 27.19 -31.30 5.41
N GLU A 15 27.60 -30.08 5.02
CA GLU A 15 28.24 -29.13 5.94
C GLU A 15 27.29 -28.71 7.06
N ILE A 16 26.01 -28.45 6.74
CA ILE A 16 24.99 -28.10 7.74
C ILE A 16 24.79 -29.26 8.72
N ILE A 17 24.73 -30.51 8.23
CA ILE A 17 24.61 -31.69 9.09
C ILE A 17 25.82 -31.79 10.02
N LEU A 18 27.04 -31.58 9.52
CA LEU A 18 28.26 -31.60 10.34
C LEU A 18 28.20 -30.57 11.47
N ILE A 19 27.77 -29.34 11.17
CA ILE A 19 27.62 -28.28 12.17
C ILE A 19 26.57 -28.67 13.22
N ILE A 20 25.42 -29.19 12.80
CA ILE A 20 24.37 -29.65 13.73
C ILE A 20 24.91 -30.77 14.63
N VAL A 21 25.67 -31.72 14.10
CA VAL A 21 26.28 -32.79 14.88
C VAL A 21 27.22 -32.20 15.95
N VAL A 22 28.08 -31.25 15.60
CA VAL A 22 28.97 -30.59 16.57
C VAL A 22 28.17 -29.86 17.65
N VAL A 23 27.14 -29.10 17.28
CA VAL A 23 26.27 -28.42 18.25
C VAL A 23 25.56 -29.41 19.18
N VAL A 24 25.06 -30.53 18.63
CA VAL A 24 24.43 -31.60 19.42
C VAL A 24 25.42 -32.28 20.35
N LEU A 25 26.69 -32.41 19.98
CA LEU A 25 27.72 -32.96 20.88
C LEU A 25 28.07 -32.00 22.02
N LEU A 26 28.13 -30.69 21.76
CA LEU A 26 28.43 -29.68 22.77
C LEU A 26 27.29 -29.48 23.77
N PHE A 27 26.06 -29.36 23.28
CA PHE A 27 24.89 -29.07 24.11
C PHE A 27 24.12 -30.32 24.52
N GLY A 28 24.19 -31.40 23.74
CA GLY A 28 23.42 -32.62 23.93
C GLY A 28 22.08 -32.60 23.18
N ALA A 29 21.67 -33.76 22.65
CA ALA A 29 20.42 -33.93 21.88
C ALA A 29 19.15 -33.54 22.67
N LYS A 30 19.20 -33.58 24.01
CA LYS A 30 18.08 -33.16 24.87
C LYS A 30 18.02 -31.66 25.10
N LYS A 31 19.14 -30.92 25.01
CA LYS A 31 19.19 -29.48 25.34
C LYS A 31 18.77 -28.59 24.19
N LEU A 32 19.06 -28.93 22.94
CA LEU A 32 18.56 -28.18 21.78
C LEU A 32 17.02 -28.04 21.76
N PRO A 33 16.22 -29.12 21.89
CA PRO A 33 14.76 -28.98 21.89
C PRO A 33 14.24 -28.28 23.15
N GLU A 34 14.92 -28.41 24.28
CA GLU A 34 14.59 -27.71 25.53
C GLU A 34 14.76 -26.20 25.38
N LEU A 35 15.90 -25.76 24.84
CA LEU A 35 16.20 -24.35 24.54
C LEU A 35 15.25 -23.78 23.48
N ALA A 36 15.03 -24.51 22.38
CA ALA A 36 14.11 -24.09 21.32
C ALA A 36 12.67 -23.91 21.83
N ARG A 37 12.19 -24.78 22.72
CA ARG A 37 10.86 -24.65 23.36
C ARG A 37 10.76 -23.46 24.29
N GLY A 38 11.84 -23.10 24.99
CA GLY A 38 11.91 -21.87 25.80
C GLY A 38 11.84 -20.62 24.93
N SER A 39 12.80 -20.48 24.00
CA SER A 39 12.89 -19.32 23.10
C SER A 39 11.66 -19.17 22.21
N GLY A 40 11.12 -20.27 21.69
CA GLY A 40 9.92 -20.25 20.84
C GLY A 40 8.67 -19.74 21.57
N ARG A 41 8.53 -20.03 22.87
CA ARG A 41 7.45 -19.48 23.69
C ARG A 41 7.60 -17.98 23.88
N ALA A 42 8.83 -17.50 24.15
CA ALA A 42 9.10 -16.07 24.29
C ALA A 42 8.81 -15.31 22.98
N LEU A 43 9.28 -15.83 21.83
CA LEU A 43 8.99 -15.23 20.52
C LEU A 43 7.50 -15.25 20.17
N ARG A 44 6.77 -16.30 20.57
CA ARG A 44 5.31 -16.39 20.35
C ARG A 44 4.55 -15.32 21.14
N ILE A 45 4.89 -15.13 22.42
CA ILE A 45 4.26 -14.10 23.27
C ILE A 45 4.57 -12.72 22.71
N PHE A 46 5.85 -12.43 22.41
CA PHE A 46 6.27 -11.17 21.81
C PHE A 46 5.51 -10.86 20.52
N LYS A 47 5.36 -11.85 19.62
CA LYS A 47 4.64 -11.68 18.36
C LYS A 47 3.13 -11.49 18.56
N ALA A 48 2.53 -12.14 19.55
CA ALA A 48 1.12 -11.96 19.87
C ALA A 48 0.84 -10.56 20.43
N GLU A 49 1.65 -10.08 21.36
CA GLU A 49 1.54 -8.72 21.90
C GLU A 49 1.79 -7.66 20.82
N THR A 50 2.83 -7.85 19.99
CA THR A 50 3.12 -6.92 18.89
C THR A 50 2.01 -6.90 17.84
N LYS A 51 1.37 -8.05 17.56
CA LYS A 51 0.24 -8.10 16.62
C LYS A 51 -1.00 -7.39 17.19
N GLY A 52 -1.27 -7.50 18.49
CA GLY A 52 -2.38 -6.77 19.12
C GLY A 52 -2.22 -5.26 18.98
N LEU A 53 -1.00 -4.75 19.14
CA LEU A 53 -0.71 -3.32 18.92
C LEU A 53 -0.89 -2.89 17.45
N LEU A 54 -0.58 -3.78 16.49
CA LEU A 54 -0.67 -3.46 15.07
C LEU A 54 -2.12 -3.53 14.55
N ASP A 55 -2.92 -4.50 15.03
CA ASP A 55 -4.34 -4.63 14.68
C ASP A 55 -5.16 -3.47 15.25
N ASP A 56 -4.84 -2.96 16.46
CA ASP A 56 -5.52 -1.79 17.04
C ASP A 56 -5.38 -0.54 16.15
N ASP A 57 -4.27 -0.36 15.43
CA ASP A 57 -4.07 0.74 14.46
C ASP A 57 -4.86 0.56 13.14
N ASP A 58 -5.21 -0.69 12.78
CA ASP A 58 -5.98 -1.01 11.58
C ASP A 58 -7.51 -0.92 11.84
N ASP A 59 -7.97 -1.25 13.05
CA ASP A 59 -9.37 -1.08 13.49
C ASP A 59 -9.80 0.40 13.57
N VAL A 60 -8.89 1.32 13.92
CA VAL A 60 -9.18 2.78 13.88
C VAL A 60 -9.39 3.25 12.44
N LYS A 61 -8.67 2.68 11.48
CA LYS A 61 -8.76 3.06 10.05
C LYS A 61 -10.03 2.54 9.39
N ASP A 62 -10.54 1.39 9.81
CA ASP A 62 -11.80 0.86 9.29
C ASP A 62 -13.04 1.57 9.89
N SER A 63 -12.92 2.00 11.15
CA SER A 63 -13.93 2.84 11.82
C SER A 63 -14.05 4.22 11.18
N GLU A 64 -12.93 4.90 10.90
CA GLU A 64 -12.93 6.23 10.26
C GLU A 64 -13.53 6.20 8.84
N LYS A 65 -13.28 5.10 8.10
CA LYS A 65 -13.82 4.89 6.75
C LYS A 65 -15.32 4.62 6.75
N THR A 66 -15.81 3.93 7.78
CA THR A 66 -17.24 3.64 7.97
C THR A 66 -18.02 4.90 8.34
N GLU A 67 -17.47 5.73 9.23
CA GLU A 67 -18.08 7.01 9.62
C GLU A 67 -18.08 8.03 8.47
N ALA A 68 -17.01 8.11 7.68
CA ALA A 68 -16.94 8.97 6.50
C ALA A 68 -17.95 8.56 5.40
N GLN A 69 -18.19 7.26 5.22
CA GLN A 69 -19.19 6.75 4.28
C GLN A 69 -20.63 7.04 4.74
N LEU A 70 -20.92 6.86 6.03
CA LEU A 70 -22.23 7.19 6.60
C LEU A 70 -22.57 8.69 6.48
N GLN A 71 -21.59 9.56 6.68
CA GLN A 71 -21.77 11.01 6.53
C GLN A 71 -22.02 11.41 5.07
N LEU A 72 -21.32 10.81 4.11
CA LEU A 72 -21.51 11.08 2.69
C LEU A 72 -22.90 10.63 2.20
N ASP A 73 -23.38 9.49 2.68
CA ASP A 73 -24.72 8.96 2.36
C ASP A 73 -25.84 9.82 2.99
N ALA A 74 -25.63 10.28 4.23
CA ALA A 74 -26.56 11.19 4.90
C ALA A 74 -26.65 12.55 4.20
N GLN A 75 -25.52 13.08 3.73
CA GLN A 75 -25.46 14.37 3.04
C GLN A 75 -26.14 14.31 1.66
N ARG A 76 -25.92 13.22 0.89
CA ARG A 76 -26.62 12.99 -0.39
C ARG A 76 -28.13 12.84 -0.22
N ARG A 77 -28.60 12.24 0.87
CA ARG A 77 -30.04 12.11 1.17
C ARG A 77 -30.67 13.45 1.56
N ALA A 78 -29.97 14.28 2.31
CA ALA A 78 -30.43 15.63 2.65
C ALA A 78 -30.54 16.52 1.39
N GLU A 79 -29.56 16.43 0.48
CA GLU A 79 -29.56 17.17 -0.78
C GLU A 79 -30.65 16.67 -1.75
N ALA A 80 -30.90 15.36 -1.79
CA ALA A 80 -31.99 14.76 -2.57
C ALA A 80 -33.38 15.14 -2.04
N ALA A 81 -33.56 15.26 -0.72
CA ALA A 81 -34.80 15.73 -0.11
C ALA A 81 -35.08 17.21 -0.43
N GLN A 82 -34.05 18.05 -0.44
CA GLN A 82 -34.16 19.47 -0.79
C GLN A 82 -34.48 19.69 -2.28
N ARG A 83 -34.06 18.76 -3.16
CA ARG A 83 -34.35 18.79 -4.60
C ARG A 83 -35.83 18.53 -4.94
N LEU A 84 -36.60 17.96 -4.02
CA LEU A 84 -38.06 17.76 -4.17
C LEU A 84 -38.87 19.00 -3.80
N GLU A 85 -38.26 20.03 -3.20
CA GLU A 85 -38.90 21.29 -2.82
C GLU A 85 -38.52 22.47 -3.72
N THR A 86 -38.35 22.26 -5.04
CA THR A 86 -38.20 23.38 -5.98
C THR A 86 -39.59 23.88 -6.39
N PRO A 87 -40.05 25.07 -5.95
CA PRO A 87 -41.16 25.74 -6.61
C PRO A 87 -40.72 26.09 -8.03
N VAL A 88 -41.57 25.77 -9.00
CA VAL A 88 -41.47 26.24 -10.39
C VAL A 88 -41.37 27.77 -10.39
N GLN A 89 -40.16 28.31 -10.54
CA GLN A 89 -39.94 29.73 -10.83
C GLN A 89 -38.80 29.88 -11.83
N GLN A 90 -39.20 29.82 -13.09
CA GLN A 90 -38.53 30.49 -14.21
C GLN A 90 -38.97 31.97 -14.14
N PRO A 91 -38.06 32.97 -14.13
CA PRO A 91 -37.83 33.73 -15.37
C PRO A 91 -36.47 34.50 -15.51
N VAL A 92 -36.13 34.73 -16.79
CA VAL A 92 -35.37 35.84 -17.42
C VAL A 92 -33.85 36.04 -17.21
N HIS A 93 -33.16 35.97 -18.35
CA HIS A 93 -31.75 36.28 -18.59
C HIS A 93 -31.42 37.78 -18.44
N PRO A 94 -30.28 38.15 -17.82
CA PRO A 94 -29.61 39.41 -18.10
C PRO A 94 -28.74 39.27 -19.34
N VAL A 95 -29.07 40.04 -20.38
CA VAL A 95 -28.22 40.26 -21.56
C VAL A 95 -26.92 40.92 -21.10
N HIS A 96 -25.78 40.24 -21.21
CA HIS A 96 -24.48 40.88 -20.98
C HIS A 96 -24.02 41.66 -22.22
N PRO A 97 -23.39 42.83 -22.04
CA PRO A 97 -22.91 43.68 -23.14
C PRO A 97 -21.83 43.00 -23.98
N VAL A 98 -21.95 43.17 -25.30
CA VAL A 98 -20.96 42.89 -26.33
C VAL A 98 -19.57 43.44 -25.97
N HIS A 99 -18.57 42.57 -25.88
CA HIS A 99 -17.16 42.98 -25.85
C HIS A 99 -16.70 43.40 -27.26
N PRO A 100 -15.85 44.45 -27.40
CA PRO A 100 -15.29 44.83 -28.68
C PRO A 100 -14.46 43.71 -29.31
N VAL A 101 -14.70 43.47 -30.60
CA VAL A 101 -13.97 42.54 -31.46
C VAL A 101 -12.50 42.95 -31.50
N GLN A 102 -11.58 42.09 -31.03
CA GLN A 102 -10.15 42.32 -31.23
C GLN A 102 -9.82 42.19 -32.73
N PRO A 103 -9.01 43.09 -33.32
CA PRO A 103 -8.55 42.93 -34.70
C PRO A 103 -7.74 41.64 -34.83
N VAL A 104 -8.17 40.78 -35.75
CA VAL A 104 -7.46 39.56 -36.16
C VAL A 104 -6.11 39.97 -36.73
N GLN A 105 -5.01 39.59 -36.07
CA GLN A 105 -3.67 39.72 -36.66
C GLN A 105 -3.49 38.65 -37.75
N PRO A 106 -3.14 39.01 -39.00
CA PRO A 106 -2.96 38.03 -40.05
C PRO A 106 -1.75 37.12 -39.81
N PRO A 107 -1.75 35.89 -40.35
CA PRO A 107 -0.79 34.85 -40.02
C PRO A 107 0.63 35.23 -40.45
N VAL A 108 1.60 35.12 -39.53
CA VAL A 108 3.01 35.15 -39.91
C VAL A 108 3.36 33.77 -40.46
N GLU A 109 3.33 33.68 -41.79
CA GLU A 109 3.80 32.57 -42.60
C GLU A 109 5.29 32.31 -42.31
N GLN A 110 5.60 31.23 -41.58
CA GLN A 110 6.97 30.72 -41.50
C GLN A 110 7.19 29.69 -42.62
N PRO A 111 8.09 29.95 -43.59
CA PRO A 111 8.40 28.99 -44.64
C PRO A 111 9.19 27.79 -44.09
N ARG A 112 8.82 26.63 -44.64
CA ARG A 112 9.32 25.27 -44.36
C ARG A 112 10.84 25.14 -44.52
N PRO A 113 11.42 24.04 -44.03
CA PRO A 113 12.05 23.17 -45.03
C PRO A 113 11.69 21.70 -44.82
N ASP A 114 11.06 21.16 -45.86
CA ASP A 114 10.91 19.73 -46.10
C ASP A 114 12.31 19.09 -46.16
N SER A 115 12.57 18.06 -45.35
CA SER A 115 13.69 17.17 -45.59
C SER A 115 13.35 15.77 -45.11
N ASP A 116 12.55 15.10 -45.95
CA ASP A 116 12.59 13.65 -46.09
C ASP A 116 14.04 13.20 -46.30
N ARG A 117 14.54 12.36 -45.39
CA ARG A 117 15.62 11.42 -45.68
C ARG A 117 15.53 10.19 -44.78
#